data_AF-A0A835GES6-F1
#
_entry.id   AF-A0A835GES6-F1
#
_cell.length_a   1.000
_cell.length_b   1.000
_cell.length_c   1.000
_cell.angle_alpha   90.00
_cell.angle_beta   90.00
_cell.angle_gamma   90.00
#
_symmetry.space_group_name_H-M   'P 1'
#
loop_
_entity.id
_entity.type
_entity.pdbx_description
1 polymer ?
#
loop_
_entity_poly.entity_id
_entity_poly.type
_entity_poly.pdbx_seq_one_letter_code
_entity_poly.pdbx_strand_id
1 'polypeptide(L)'
;MMSDDDRDIDIESDAENDSDSRTHARNSAGGSGYYSQAEKRAHHNALERRRRDHIKDSFTSLREAVPALQNEKVASRAQILKKAAEYIQFMRRKNNSHQQDIEDLKRQNNILETQIRALEKVRQSGNYSDAHELGLGVKSEGDSHDTDSSDGEATTRRVKKLKINGVMSSN
;
A
#
# COMPACT_ATOMS: atom_id res chain seq x y z
N MET A 1 10.73 -21.63 23.07
CA MET A 1 10.27 -22.31 21.84
C MET A 1 9.05 -23.13 22.21
N MET A 2 7.89 -22.75 21.71
CA MET A 2 6.71 -23.62 21.66
C MET A 2 6.27 -23.62 20.21
N SER A 3 6.35 -24.81 19.63
CA SER A 3 6.08 -25.15 18.24
C SER A 3 4.59 -25.21 17.95
N ASP A 4 4.28 -24.83 16.71
CA ASP A 4 3.01 -24.94 16.01
C ASP A 4 2.48 -26.38 15.89
N ASP A 5 1.28 -26.45 15.31
CA ASP A 5 0.59 -27.61 14.75
C ASP A 5 -0.21 -28.49 15.72
N ASP A 6 -1.53 -28.24 15.70
CA ASP A 6 -2.59 -29.24 15.48
C ASP A 6 -3.93 -28.66 15.97
N ARG A 7 -4.48 -27.69 15.24
CA ARG A 7 -5.88 -27.31 15.35
C ARG A 7 -6.59 -27.77 14.09
N ASP A 8 -7.02 -29.03 14.11
CA ASP A 8 -7.99 -29.56 13.16
C ASP A 8 -9.23 -28.66 13.20
N ILE A 9 -9.49 -27.96 12.10
CA ILE A 9 -10.73 -27.24 11.90
C ILE A 9 -11.71 -28.28 11.35
N ASP A 10 -12.53 -28.85 12.21
CA ASP A 10 -13.72 -29.61 11.81
C ASP A 10 -14.69 -28.66 11.10
N ILE A 11 -14.53 -28.56 9.78
CA ILE A 11 -15.59 -28.07 8.89
C ILE A 11 -16.61 -29.19 8.78
N GLU A 12 -17.59 -29.17 9.68
CA GLU A 12 -18.87 -29.82 9.42
C GLU A 12 -19.50 -29.07 8.24
N SER A 13 -19.42 -29.68 7.06
CA SER A 13 -20.23 -29.28 5.92
C SER A 13 -21.68 -29.61 6.23
N ASP A 14 -22.40 -28.65 6.81
CA ASP A 14 -23.86 -28.67 6.88
C ASP A 14 -24.41 -28.56 5.45
N ALA A 15 -24.57 -29.73 4.84
CA ALA A 15 -25.23 -29.94 3.58
C ALA A 15 -26.58 -30.62 3.81
N GLU A 16 -27.36 -30.14 4.79
CA GLU A 16 -28.76 -30.54 4.96
C GLU A 16 -29.67 -29.56 4.21
N ASN A 17 -29.82 -29.77 2.89
CA ASN A 17 -31.10 -29.47 2.24
C ASN A 17 -31.29 -30.33 0.97
N ASP A 18 -31.32 -31.66 1.14
CA ASP A 18 -32.01 -32.54 0.18
C ASP A 18 -33.53 -32.41 0.42
N SER A 19 -34.10 -31.28 0.01
CA SER A 19 -35.55 -31.14 -0.08
C SER A 19 -36.05 -32.02 -1.23
N ASP A 20 -36.40 -33.25 -0.86
CA ASP A 20 -37.34 -34.19 -1.48
C ASP A 20 -37.95 -33.71 -2.81
N SER A 21 -37.30 -34.06 -3.92
CA SER A 21 -37.86 -33.88 -5.28
C SER A 21 -38.61 -35.11 -5.79
N ARG A 22 -39.16 -35.96 -4.90
CA ARG A 22 -39.90 -37.16 -5.33
C ARG A 22 -41.38 -37.21 -4.91
N THR A 23 -41.92 -36.15 -4.31
CA THR A 23 -43.29 -36.19 -3.77
C THR A 23 -44.24 -35.08 -4.24
N HIS A 24 -44.09 -34.49 -5.44
CA HIS A 24 -45.13 -33.58 -5.98
C HIS A 24 -45.55 -33.86 -7.43
N ALA A 25 -45.82 -35.13 -7.74
CA ALA A 25 -46.76 -35.50 -8.78
C ALA A 25 -48.12 -35.79 -8.13
N ARG A 26 -48.84 -34.76 -7.65
CA ARG A 26 -50.31 -34.78 -7.46
C ARG A 26 -50.82 -33.45 -6.90
N ASN A 27 -51.68 -32.81 -7.66
CA ASN A 27 -52.65 -31.78 -7.28
C ASN A 27 -52.15 -30.53 -6.55
N SER A 28 -52.08 -29.39 -7.25
CA SER A 28 -52.86 -28.23 -6.81
C SER A 28 -53.08 -27.24 -7.95
N ALA A 29 -54.30 -27.26 -8.48
CA ALA A 29 -54.90 -26.07 -9.05
C ALA A 29 -55.09 -25.07 -7.90
N GLY A 30 -54.30 -24.00 -7.88
CA GLY A 30 -54.39 -23.00 -6.82
C GLY A 30 -53.31 -21.93 -7.01
N GLY A 31 -53.73 -20.73 -7.38
CA GLY A 31 -52.89 -19.63 -7.79
C GLY A 31 -51.75 -19.31 -6.80
N SER A 32 -50.54 -19.51 -7.28
CA SER A 32 -49.34 -18.84 -6.79
C SER A 32 -48.44 -18.74 -8.01
N GLY A 33 -47.95 -17.54 -8.35
CA GLY A 33 -47.35 -17.22 -9.65
C GLY A 33 -46.15 -18.12 -9.97
N TYR A 34 -46.41 -19.25 -10.61
CA TYR A 34 -45.38 -20.16 -11.09
C TYR A 34 -44.74 -19.54 -12.32
N TYR A 35 -43.69 -18.76 -12.12
CA TYR A 35 -42.73 -18.46 -13.18
C TYR A 35 -42.37 -19.77 -13.88
N SER A 36 -42.62 -19.83 -15.19
CA SER A 36 -42.17 -20.89 -16.07
C SER A 36 -40.69 -21.16 -15.86
N GLN A 37 -40.24 -22.38 -16.17
CA GLN A 37 -38.82 -22.71 -16.08
C GLN A 37 -37.94 -21.74 -16.91
N ALA A 38 -38.49 -21.17 -17.98
CA ALA A 38 -37.84 -20.12 -18.75
C ALA A 38 -37.73 -18.80 -17.97
N GLU A 39 -38.79 -18.37 -17.30
CA GLU A 39 -38.78 -17.15 -16.47
C GLU A 39 -37.85 -17.26 -15.26
N LYS A 40 -37.78 -18.42 -14.60
CA LYS A 40 -36.80 -18.66 -13.52
C LYS A 40 -35.36 -18.52 -14.02
N ARG A 41 -35.05 -19.09 -15.20
CA ARG A 41 -33.72 -18.94 -15.84
C ARG A 41 -33.44 -17.49 -16.24
N ALA A 42 -34.44 -16.80 -16.79
CA ALA A 42 -34.30 -15.39 -17.16
C ALA A 42 -34.03 -14.50 -15.94
N HIS A 43 -34.76 -14.71 -14.84
CA HIS A 43 -34.57 -14.00 -13.59
C HIS A 43 -33.16 -14.24 -13.01
N HIS A 44 -32.72 -15.50 -12.97
CA HIS A 44 -31.36 -15.83 -12.52
C HIS A 44 -30.28 -15.14 -13.37
N ASN A 45 -30.43 -15.18 -14.70
CA ASN A 45 -29.51 -14.49 -15.62
C ASN A 45 -29.50 -12.97 -15.43
N ALA A 46 -30.65 -12.37 -15.13
CA ALA A 46 -30.76 -10.95 -14.85
C ALA A 46 -30.04 -10.58 -13.54
N LEU A 47 -30.23 -11.37 -12.49
CA LEU A 47 -29.57 -11.15 -11.20
C LEU A 47 -28.04 -11.27 -11.32
N GLU A 48 -27.56 -12.28 -12.04
CA GLU A 48 -26.12 -12.47 -12.25
C GLU A 48 -25.51 -11.36 -13.13
N ARG A 49 -26.24 -10.83 -14.12
CA ARG A 49 -25.80 -9.64 -14.87
C ARG A 49 -25.59 -8.45 -13.93
N ARG A 50 -26.58 -8.15 -13.08
CA ARG A 50 -26.47 -7.08 -12.07
C ARG A 50 -25.27 -7.29 -11.15
N ARG A 51 -25.04 -8.52 -10.68
CA ARG A 51 -23.87 -8.85 -9.85
C ARG A 51 -22.55 -8.56 -10.58
N ARG A 52 -22.44 -8.93 -11.86
CA ARG A 52 -21.25 -8.66 -12.67
C ARG A 52 -21.01 -7.17 -12.92
N ASP A 53 -22.09 -6.40 -13.10
CA ASP A 53 -22.00 -4.95 -13.27
C ASP A 53 -21.45 -4.29 -11.99
N HIS A 54 -21.97 -4.68 -10.81
CA HIS A 54 -21.46 -4.18 -9.53
C HIS A 54 -19.97 -4.50 -9.31
N ILE A 55 -19.54 -5.70 -9.71
CA ILE A 55 -18.12 -6.09 -9.65
C ILE A 55 -17.29 -5.24 -10.62
N LYS A 56 -17.79 -4.99 -11.82
CA LYS A 56 -17.11 -4.14 -12.81
C LYS A 56 -16.94 -2.71 -12.27
N ASP A 57 -17.94 -2.17 -11.60
CA ASP A 57 -17.86 -0.86 -10.97
C ASP A 57 -16.83 -0.85 -9.84
N SER A 58 -16.83 -1.89 -8.99
CA SER A 58 -15.82 -2.06 -7.93
C SER A 58 -14.39 -2.11 -8.47
N PHE A 59 -14.17 -2.80 -9.60
CA PHE A 59 -12.87 -2.81 -10.28
C PHE A 59 -12.48 -1.44 -10.85
N THR A 60 -13.46 -0.65 -11.29
CA THR A 60 -13.24 0.71 -11.80
C THR A 60 -12.79 1.62 -10.67
N SER A 61 -13.51 1.63 -9.54
CA SER A 61 -13.13 2.40 -8.36
C SER A 61 -11.77 1.98 -7.79
N LEU A 62 -11.47 0.67 -7.77
CA LEU A 62 -10.16 0.18 -7.33
C LEU A 62 -9.03 0.68 -8.22
N ARG A 63 -9.24 0.71 -9.55
CA ARG A 63 -8.26 1.23 -10.50
C ARG A 63 -7.97 2.71 -10.28
N GLU A 64 -9.01 3.51 -10.04
CA GLU A 64 -8.89 4.95 -9.81
C GLU A 64 -8.14 5.27 -8.50
N ALA A 65 -8.30 4.43 -7.48
CA ALA A 65 -7.63 4.57 -6.18
C ALA A 65 -6.13 4.20 -6.20
N VAL A 66 -5.64 3.53 -7.25
CA VAL A 66 -4.24 3.08 -7.36
C VAL A 66 -3.48 3.99 -8.34
N PRO A 67 -2.56 4.87 -7.87
CA PRO A 67 -1.91 5.87 -8.73
C PRO A 67 -1.19 5.29 -9.95
N ALA A 68 -0.59 4.12 -9.83
CA ALA A 68 0.12 3.46 -10.93
C ALA A 68 -0.78 3.08 -12.12
N LEU A 69 -2.10 2.97 -11.91
CA LEU A 69 -3.07 2.56 -12.93
C LEU A 69 -3.83 3.72 -13.58
N GLN A 70 -3.70 4.94 -13.04
CA GLN A 70 -4.43 6.12 -13.54
C GLN A 70 -4.01 6.52 -14.96
N ASN A 71 -2.73 6.33 -15.29
CA ASN A 71 -2.17 6.67 -16.60
C ASN A 71 -2.25 5.52 -17.63
N GLU A 72 -2.64 4.33 -17.20
CA GLU A 72 -2.69 3.16 -18.06
C GLU A 72 -4.06 3.10 -18.73
N LYS A 73 -4.15 3.30 -20.06
CA LYS A 73 -5.45 3.40 -20.79
C LYS A 73 -6.33 2.17 -20.60
N VAL A 74 -5.74 0.97 -20.55
CA VAL A 74 -6.44 -0.30 -20.37
C VAL A 74 -5.66 -1.14 -19.37
N ALA A 75 -6.26 -1.44 -18.22
CA ALA A 75 -5.70 -2.33 -17.21
C ALA A 75 -6.58 -3.58 -17.06
N SER A 76 -5.99 -4.77 -17.18
CA SER A 76 -6.72 -6.03 -16.94
C SER A 76 -7.07 -6.22 -15.47
N ARG A 77 -8.09 -7.04 -15.16
CA ARG A 77 -8.47 -7.36 -13.76
C ARG A 77 -7.28 -7.90 -12.95
N ALA A 78 -6.47 -8.77 -13.54
CA ALA A 78 -5.29 -9.32 -12.89
C ALA A 78 -4.24 -8.24 -12.58
N GLN A 79 -3.99 -7.32 -13.52
CA GLN A 79 -3.10 -6.17 -13.29
C GLN A 79 -3.63 -5.26 -12.19
N ILE A 80 -4.95 -4.97 -12.17
CA ILE A 80 -5.55 -4.13 -11.12
C ILE A 80 -5.30 -4.74 -9.73
N LEU A 81 -5.57 -6.03 -9.56
CA LEU A 81 -5.32 -6.73 -8.29
C LEU A 81 -3.84 -6.72 -7.90
N LYS A 82 -2.95 -7.02 -8.86
CA LYS A 82 -1.50 -7.02 -8.62
C LYS A 82 -1.00 -5.65 -8.18
N LYS A 83 -1.36 -4.60 -8.90
CA LYS A 83 -0.94 -3.22 -8.61
C LYS A 83 -1.56 -2.69 -7.32
N ALA A 84 -2.80 -3.07 -7.00
CA ALA A 84 -3.41 -2.75 -5.71
C ALA A 84 -2.64 -3.40 -4.54
N ALA A 85 -2.30 -4.68 -4.66
CA ALA A 85 -1.52 -5.38 -3.63
C ALA A 85 -0.14 -4.76 -3.44
N GLU A 86 0.57 -4.47 -4.54
CA GLU A 86 1.86 -3.75 -4.52
C GLU A 86 1.73 -2.38 -3.84
N TYR A 87 0.67 -1.63 -4.15
CA TYR A 87 0.45 -0.30 -3.58
C TYR A 87 0.12 -0.34 -2.08
N ILE A 88 -0.64 -1.32 -1.61
CA ILE A 88 -0.90 -1.52 -0.18
C ILE A 88 0.41 -1.79 0.57
N GLN A 89 1.27 -2.67 0.05
CA GLN A 89 2.57 -2.96 0.65
C GLN A 89 3.50 -1.74 0.65
N PHE A 90 3.50 -0.97 -0.44
CA PHE A 90 4.23 0.29 -0.53
C PHE A 90 3.76 1.29 0.52
N MET A 91 2.44 1.52 0.62
CA MET A 91 1.87 2.48 1.57
C MET A 91 2.12 2.07 3.02
N ARG A 92 2.09 0.77 3.35
CA ARG A 92 2.48 0.27 4.68
C ARG A 92 3.92 0.65 5.04
N ARG A 93 4.87 0.35 4.14
CA ARG A 93 6.29 0.71 4.35
C ARG A 93 6.49 2.22 4.46
N LYS A 94 5.84 2.99 3.59
CA LYS A 94 5.91 4.45 3.58
C LYS A 94 5.36 5.05 4.89
N ASN A 95 4.21 4.58 5.36
CA ASN A 95 3.62 5.02 6.62
C ASN A 95 4.53 4.69 7.81
N ASN A 96 5.14 3.50 7.84
CA ASN A 96 6.09 3.14 8.88
C ASN A 96 7.32 4.05 8.89
N SER A 97 7.87 4.37 7.72
CA SER A 97 8.98 5.33 7.61
C SER A 97 8.58 6.71 8.14
N HIS A 98 7.42 7.22 7.75
CA HIS A 98 6.94 8.50 8.26
C HIS A 98 6.67 8.48 9.77
N GLN A 99 6.21 7.35 10.31
CA GLN A 99 6.04 7.18 11.74
C GLN A 99 7.38 7.24 12.49
N GLN A 100 8.42 6.61 11.94
CA GLN A 100 9.79 6.69 12.46
C GLN A 100 10.30 8.13 12.42
N ASP A 101 10.13 8.83 11.29
CA ASP A 101 10.53 10.24 11.14
C ASP A 101 9.84 11.13 12.18
N ILE A 102 8.54 10.91 12.42
CA ILE A 102 7.77 11.64 13.43
C ILE A 102 8.32 11.38 14.84
N GLU A 103 8.67 10.14 15.17
CA GLU A 103 9.22 9.78 16.48
C GLU A 103 10.60 10.37 16.71
N ASP A 104 11.46 10.36 15.69
CA ASP A 104 12.80 10.93 15.77
C ASP A 104 12.75 12.46 15.89
N LEU A 105 11.86 13.13 15.13
CA LEU A 105 11.64 14.57 15.28
C LEU A 105 11.08 14.93 16.66
N LYS A 106 10.16 14.14 17.21
CA LYS A 106 9.67 14.32 18.58
C LYS A 106 10.80 14.17 19.60
N ARG A 107 11.68 13.18 19.44
CA ARG A 107 12.84 13.00 20.33
C ARG A 107 13.77 14.22 20.26
N GLN A 108 14.09 14.69 19.06
CA GLN A 108 14.93 15.88 18.86
C GLN A 108 14.32 17.13 19.48
N ASN A 109 13.02 17.37 19.26
CA ASN A 109 12.32 18.51 19.87
C ASN A 109 12.36 18.47 21.40
N ASN A 110 12.13 17.30 22.02
CA ASN A 110 12.21 17.16 23.48
C ASN A 110 13.61 17.48 24.03
N ILE A 111 14.66 17.06 23.33
CA ILE A 111 16.05 17.36 23.70
C ILE A 111 16.30 18.86 23.62
N LEU A 112 15.89 19.50 22.52
CA LEU A 112 16.04 20.94 22.32
C LEU A 112 15.24 21.74 23.35
N GLU A 113 14.01 21.35 23.65
CA GLU A 113 13.19 21.99 24.70
C GLU A 113 13.84 21.91 26.08
N THR A 114 14.46 20.76 26.39
CA THR A 114 15.20 20.57 27.64
C THR A 114 16.44 21.46 27.70
N GLN A 115 17.20 21.55 26.59
CA GLN A 115 18.36 22.42 26.48
C GLN A 115 17.99 23.90 26.60
N ILE A 116 16.91 24.34 25.94
CA ILE A 116 16.39 25.71 26.03
C ILE A 116 16.03 26.03 27.48
N ARG A 117 15.27 25.16 28.14
CA ARG A 117 14.87 25.36 29.54
C ARG A 117 16.07 25.46 30.49
N ALA A 118 17.10 24.63 30.27
CA ALA A 118 18.33 24.69 31.04
C ALA A 118 19.08 26.02 30.84
N LEU A 119 19.22 26.46 29.58
CA LEU A 119 19.88 27.73 29.24
C LEU A 119 19.10 28.94 29.79
N GLU A 120 17.77 28.93 29.72
CA GLU A 120 16.93 29.98 30.30
C GLU A 120 17.12 30.09 31.81
N LYS A 121 17.25 28.96 32.52
CA LYS A 121 17.53 28.91 33.96
C LYS A 121 18.91 29.52 34.29
N VAL A 122 19.95 29.15 33.54
CA VAL A 122 21.30 29.71 33.70
C VAL A 122 21.31 31.21 33.41
N ARG A 123 20.61 31.66 32.36
CA ARG A 123 20.50 33.08 32.03
C ARG A 123 19.80 33.89 33.13
N GLN A 124 18.78 33.32 33.77
CA GLN A 124 18.08 33.96 34.89
C GLN A 124 18.89 33.95 36.19
N SER A 125 19.65 32.89 36.47
CA SER A 125 20.45 32.79 37.69
C SER A 125 21.76 33.58 37.63
N GLY A 126 22.23 33.97 36.44
CA GLY A 126 23.50 34.68 36.25
C GLY A 126 24.74 33.83 36.55
N ASN A 127 24.57 32.54 36.79
CA ASN A 127 25.60 31.64 37.28
C ASN A 127 26.09 30.72 36.14
N TYR A 128 27.08 31.17 35.38
CA TYR A 128 27.60 30.50 34.18
C TYR A 128 28.50 29.28 34.46
N SER A 129 28.89 29.06 35.72
CA SER A 129 29.78 27.98 36.14
C SER A 129 29.15 26.58 36.18
N ASP A 130 27.81 26.47 36.18
CA ASP A 130 27.07 25.19 36.23
C ASP A 130 26.80 24.56 34.85
N ALA A 131 27.21 25.21 33.75
CA ALA A 131 26.91 24.76 32.40
C ALA A 131 27.56 23.42 32.01
N HIS A 132 28.57 22.96 32.77
CA HIS A 132 29.31 21.73 32.51
C HIS A 132 28.62 20.47 33.10
N GLU A 133 27.70 20.62 34.05
CA GLU A 133 27.09 19.48 34.77
C GLU A 133 25.80 18.95 34.10
N LEU A 134 25.21 19.70 33.17
CA LEU A 134 23.94 19.35 32.51
C LEU A 134 24.09 18.46 31.25
N GLY A 135 25.19 17.70 31.14
CA GLY A 135 25.33 16.67 30.10
C GLY A 135 25.46 17.22 28.67
N LEU A 136 25.92 18.47 28.50
CA LEU A 136 26.33 19.04 27.21
C LEU A 136 27.71 18.51 26.76
N GLY A 137 27.97 17.23 27.03
CA GLY A 137 29.14 16.52 26.50
C GLY A 137 28.95 16.34 25.00
N VAL A 138 29.56 17.24 24.22
CA VAL A 138 29.96 16.93 22.85
C VAL A 138 30.77 15.64 22.94
N LYS A 139 30.16 14.51 22.59
CA LYS A 139 30.90 13.28 22.30
C LYS A 139 31.70 13.54 21.04
N SER A 140 32.90 14.09 21.21
CA SER A 140 33.98 13.97 20.26
C SER A 140 34.46 12.52 20.28
N GLU A 141 33.64 11.60 19.78
CA GLU A 141 34.12 10.28 19.39
C GLU A 141 34.46 10.36 17.91
N GLY A 142 35.76 10.45 17.64
CA GLY A 142 36.29 10.10 16.35
C GLY A 142 36.06 8.61 16.15
N ASP A 143 35.04 8.28 15.37
CA ASP A 143 34.92 6.98 14.73
C ASP A 143 35.19 7.18 13.25
N SER A 144 36.39 6.78 12.84
CA SER A 144 36.82 6.74 11.45
C SER A 144 36.07 5.60 10.75
N HIS A 145 34.95 5.93 10.12
CA HIS A 145 34.31 5.01 9.18
C HIS A 145 34.91 5.25 7.78
N ASP A 146 35.85 4.39 7.39
CA ASP A 146 36.33 4.25 6.02
C ASP A 146 35.13 4.16 5.06
N THR A 147 35.05 5.10 4.11
CA THR A 147 34.12 4.98 2.99
C THR A 147 34.73 4.04 1.96
N ASP A 148 34.38 2.76 2.00
CA ASP A 148 34.57 1.87 0.84
C ASP A 148 33.61 2.31 -0.26
N SER A 149 34.16 2.96 -1.27
CA SER A 149 33.46 3.39 -2.47
C SER A 149 33.63 2.30 -3.53
N SER A 150 32.61 1.43 -3.68
CA SER A 150 32.52 0.53 -4.83
C SER A 150 31.33 0.91 -5.73
N ASP A 151 31.73 1.43 -6.89
CA ASP A 151 31.12 1.37 -8.22
C ASP A 151 29.65 1.76 -8.42
N GLY A 152 29.50 3.03 -8.81
CA GLY A 152 28.37 3.52 -9.58
C GLY A 152 28.35 2.92 -10.99
N GLU A 153 27.26 2.23 -11.32
CA GLU A 153 26.98 1.70 -12.63
C GLU A 153 26.81 2.84 -13.66
N ALA A 154 27.74 2.88 -14.62
CA ALA A 154 27.84 3.88 -15.66
C ALA A 154 26.63 3.84 -16.62
N THR A 155 25.66 4.74 -16.40
CA THR A 155 24.67 5.07 -17.43
C THR A 155 25.36 5.88 -18.53
N THR A 156 25.79 5.18 -19.58
CA THR A 156 26.43 5.75 -20.77
C THR A 156 25.43 6.63 -21.54
N ARG A 157 25.33 7.92 -21.20
CA ARG A 157 24.64 8.91 -22.04
C ARG A 157 25.51 9.22 -23.26
N ARG A 158 25.25 8.53 -24.38
CA ARG A 158 25.75 8.91 -25.71
C ARG A 158 25.15 10.26 -26.10
N VAL A 159 25.93 11.33 -26.02
CA VAL A 159 25.63 12.60 -26.68
C VAL A 159 25.83 12.44 -28.19
N LYS A 160 24.76 12.62 -28.97
CA LYS A 160 24.83 12.64 -30.44
C LYS A 160 25.44 13.97 -30.87
N LYS A 161 26.61 13.90 -31.51
CA LYS A 161 27.33 15.03 -32.13
C LYS A 161 26.45 15.64 -33.23
N LEU A 162 26.10 16.93 -33.08
CA LEU A 162 25.52 17.74 -34.15
C LEU A 162 26.56 17.88 -35.28
N LYS A 163 26.16 17.50 -36.49
CA LYS A 163 26.99 17.59 -37.69
C LYS A 163 26.86 19.02 -38.21
N ILE A 164 27.88 19.84 -37.96
CA ILE A 164 28.03 21.16 -38.57
C ILE A 164 28.48 20.91 -40.01
N ASN A 165 27.59 21.13 -40.98
CA ASN A 165 27.95 21.16 -42.39
C ASN A 165 28.54 22.55 -42.68
N GLY A 166 29.85 22.62 -42.88
CA GLY A 166 30.53 23.81 -43.34
C GLY A 166 31.73 23.43 -44.21
N VAL A 167 31.53 23.43 -45.52
CA VAL A 167 32.52 23.52 -46.62
C VAL A 167 31.73 23.48 -47.94
N MET A 168 31.94 24.27 -48.99
CA MET A 168 32.75 25.46 -49.25
C MET A 168 32.03 26.22 -50.38
N SER A 169 32.14 27.54 -50.37
CA SER A 169 31.98 28.36 -51.56
C SER A 169 33.22 28.18 -52.44
N SER A 170 33.05 27.99 -53.75
CA SER A 170 34.08 28.26 -54.76
C SER A 170 33.40 28.42 -56.12
N ASN A 171 33.62 29.61 -56.69
CA ASN A 171 33.47 30.09 -58.07
C ASN A 171 32.35 29.53 -58.96
#